data_AF-A0A965LN36-F1
#
_entry.id   AF-A0A965LN36-F1
#
_cell.length_a   1.000
_cell.length_b   1.000
_cell.length_c   1.000
_cell.angle_alpha   90.00
_cell.angle_beta   90.00
_cell.angle_gamma   90.00
#
_symmetry.space_group_name_H-M   'P 1'
#
loop_
_entity.id
_entity.type
_entity.pdbx_description
1 polymer ?
#
loop_
_entity_poly.entity_id
_entity_poly.type
_entity_poly.pdbx_seq_one_letter_code
_entity_poly.pdbx_strand_id
1 'polypeptide(L)'
;MAITFSRPDPSSPGAVGSAQFNIARRGYDQGEVRDFLRMVSAELARLQERERFLESEMRAMQTRGLSDPGVLDEATVTTLLGEETARVLSVAREAAQQMRMRGAETAERLVREATSEVARLREEAEIENERRRSDALDDSESEIELAKQQGREMINEARAYKEKMLTELARRRELAKQQIEQLVRDRDRLMSAFERARLAANDVMGDLTEFDEAAGDLRQAIPEGVVDQTLHNVVLFDREK
;
A
#
# COMPACT_ATOMS: atom_id res chain seq x y z
N MET A 1 30.31 -47.91 44.76
CA MET A 1 29.16 -46.99 44.63
C MET A 1 28.56 -46.85 46.03
N ALA A 2 28.68 -45.69 46.66
CA ALA A 2 28.17 -45.49 48.03
C ALA A 2 26.68 -45.14 47.97
N ILE A 3 25.82 -46.07 48.37
CA ILE A 3 24.39 -45.79 48.54
C ILE A 3 24.26 -44.83 49.72
N THR A 4 23.71 -43.63 49.49
CA THR A 4 23.56 -42.62 50.54
C THR A 4 22.10 -42.65 50.98
N PHE A 5 21.83 -43.14 52.19
CA PHE A 5 20.47 -43.17 52.73
C PHE A 5 20.07 -41.79 53.27
N SER A 6 18.83 -41.39 53.00
CA SER A 6 18.25 -40.17 53.59
C SER A 6 18.07 -40.35 55.10
N ARG A 7 18.33 -39.31 55.90
CA ARG A 7 18.15 -39.38 57.35
C ARG A 7 16.67 -39.67 57.66
N PRO A 8 16.36 -40.71 58.44
CA PRO A 8 14.98 -41.01 58.84
C PRO A 8 14.43 -39.86 59.69
N ASP A 9 13.15 -39.55 59.55
CA ASP A 9 12.47 -38.59 60.44
C ASP A 9 12.45 -39.15 61.87
N PRO A 10 13.16 -38.52 62.82
CA PRO A 10 13.26 -39.03 64.18
C PRO A 10 11.95 -38.94 64.97
N SER A 11 10.96 -38.18 64.48
CA SER A 11 9.65 -38.03 65.12
C SER A 11 8.63 -39.07 64.64
N SER A 12 8.93 -39.83 63.59
CA SER A 12 8.04 -40.86 63.06
C SER A 12 8.45 -42.25 63.58
N PRO A 13 7.57 -42.94 64.34
CA PRO A 13 7.85 -44.30 64.82
C PRO A 13 8.23 -45.24 63.67
N GLY A 14 7.50 -45.17 62.56
CA GLY A 14 7.76 -46.00 61.37
C GLY A 14 9.11 -45.70 60.73
N ALA A 15 9.49 -44.42 60.61
CA ALA A 15 10.76 -44.02 60.01
C ALA A 15 11.96 -44.43 60.87
N VAL A 16 11.84 -44.38 62.20
CA VAL A 16 12.86 -44.86 63.14
C VAL A 16 13.03 -46.38 63.06
N GLY A 17 11.92 -47.12 63.01
CA GLY A 17 11.95 -48.59 62.93
C GLY A 17 12.51 -49.14 61.61
N SER A 18 12.39 -48.38 60.52
CA SER A 18 12.92 -48.75 59.19
C SER A 18 14.23 -48.05 58.81
N ALA A 19 14.87 -47.35 59.75
CA ALA A 19 16.09 -46.58 59.51
C ALA A 19 17.24 -47.45 58.97
N GLN A 20 17.97 -46.94 57.98
CA GLN A 20 19.14 -47.58 57.38
C GLN A 20 20.35 -46.65 57.46
N PHE A 21 21.53 -47.24 57.70
CA PHE A 21 22.79 -46.51 57.90
C PHE A 21 23.88 -47.05 57.00
N ASN A 22 24.86 -46.21 56.68
CA ASN A 22 26.04 -46.61 55.91
C ASN A 22 26.95 -47.52 56.75
N ILE A 23 27.55 -48.52 56.11
CA ILE A 23 28.43 -49.50 56.78
C ILE A 23 29.87 -48.97 56.82
N ALA A 24 30.53 -49.05 57.97
CA ALA A 24 31.94 -48.70 58.17
C ALA A 24 32.77 -49.93 58.60
N ARG A 25 34.10 -49.89 58.40
CA ARG A 25 35.03 -51.02 58.67
C ARG A 25 35.03 -51.50 60.13
N ARG A 26 34.58 -50.67 61.07
CA ARG A 26 34.37 -50.99 62.49
C ARG A 26 33.10 -50.26 62.96
N GLY A 27 32.16 -50.97 63.58
CA GLY A 27 30.85 -50.44 63.98
C GLY A 27 30.07 -51.43 64.84
N TYR A 28 28.85 -51.03 65.23
CA TYR A 28 27.91 -51.89 65.98
C TYR A 28 27.33 -53.02 65.11
N ASP A 29 26.85 -54.09 65.76
CA ASP A 29 26.17 -55.17 65.07
C ASP A 29 24.85 -54.69 64.44
N GLN A 30 24.65 -54.99 63.16
CA GLN A 30 23.50 -54.47 62.42
C GLN A 30 22.18 -55.13 62.84
N GLY A 31 22.22 -56.38 63.30
CA GLY A 31 21.05 -57.08 63.82
C GLY A 31 20.59 -56.45 65.13
N GLU A 32 21.52 -56.29 66.09
CA GLU A 32 21.23 -55.67 67.38
C GLU A 32 20.71 -54.23 67.22
N VAL A 33 21.31 -53.43 66.33
CA VAL A 33 20.84 -52.06 66.05
C VAL A 33 19.44 -52.07 65.46
N ARG A 34 19.13 -52.97 64.52
CA ARG A 34 17.78 -53.06 63.93
C ARG A 34 16.73 -53.50 64.95
N ASP A 35 17.05 -54.45 65.82
CA ASP A 35 16.14 -54.91 66.86
C ASP A 35 15.91 -53.82 67.92
N PHE A 36 16.95 -53.06 68.28
CA PHE A 36 16.82 -51.89 69.14
C PHE A 36 15.94 -50.80 68.50
N LEU A 37 16.13 -50.49 67.22
CA LEU A 37 15.32 -49.50 66.51
C LEU A 37 13.84 -49.90 66.39
N ARG A 38 13.54 -51.20 66.26
CA ARG A 38 12.16 -51.70 66.33
C ARG A 38 11.53 -51.52 67.71
N MET A 39 12.29 -51.76 68.79
CA MET A 39 11.81 -51.50 70.15
C MET A 39 11.56 -50.00 70.39
N VAL A 40 12.48 -49.14 69.94
CA VAL A 40 12.33 -47.67 70.02
C VAL A 40 11.12 -47.20 69.20
N SER A 41 10.91 -47.75 68.00
CA SER A 41 9.73 -47.49 67.17
C SER A 41 8.43 -47.84 67.91
N ALA A 42 8.36 -49.01 68.56
CA ALA A 42 7.19 -49.42 69.32
C ALA A 42 6.89 -48.49 70.52
N GLU A 43 7.91 -48.09 71.28
CA GLU A 43 7.73 -47.14 72.40
C GLU A 43 7.37 -45.73 71.92
N LEU A 44 7.95 -45.25 70.81
CA LEU A 44 7.56 -43.98 70.20
C LEU A 44 6.09 -43.98 69.77
N ALA A 45 5.62 -45.07 69.15
CA ALA A 45 4.21 -45.21 68.78
C ALA A 45 3.28 -45.18 70.01
N ARG A 46 3.65 -45.91 71.07
CA ARG A 46 2.92 -45.93 72.34
C ARG A 46 2.86 -44.55 73.01
N LEU A 47 3.96 -43.80 73.00
CA LEU A 47 4.01 -42.45 73.56
C LEU A 47 3.14 -41.48 72.75
N GLN A 48 3.17 -41.56 71.42
CA GLN A 48 2.31 -40.74 70.55
C GLN A 48 0.82 -41.04 70.73
N GLU A 49 0.45 -42.31 70.90
CA GLU A 49 -0.93 -42.69 71.23
C GLU A 49 -1.35 -42.13 72.60
N ARG A 50 -0.45 -42.19 73.58
CA ARG A 50 -0.70 -41.63 74.92
C ARG A 50 -0.83 -40.12 74.89
N GLU A 51 0.00 -39.42 74.13
CA GLU A 51 -0.07 -37.98 73.93
C GLU A 51 -1.42 -37.59 73.31
N ARG A 52 -1.81 -38.24 72.20
CA ARG A 52 -3.12 -38.01 71.56
C ARG A 52 -4.28 -38.27 72.52
N PHE A 53 -4.18 -39.32 73.33
CA PHE A 53 -5.17 -39.61 74.36
C PHE A 53 -5.24 -38.47 75.39
N LEU A 54 -4.11 -38.03 75.94
CA LEU A 54 -4.06 -36.93 76.90
C LEU A 54 -4.55 -35.60 76.31
N GLU A 55 -4.20 -35.29 75.06
CA GLU A 55 -4.71 -34.13 74.34
C GLU A 55 -6.24 -34.20 74.17
N SER A 56 -6.78 -35.37 73.83
CA SER A 56 -8.23 -35.58 73.73
C SER A 56 -8.93 -35.41 75.08
N GLU A 57 -8.34 -35.92 76.16
CA GLU A 57 -8.82 -35.74 77.53
C GLU A 57 -8.77 -34.27 77.97
N MET A 58 -7.68 -33.55 77.68
CA MET A 58 -7.59 -32.11 77.96
C MET A 58 -8.64 -31.31 77.21
N ARG A 59 -8.87 -31.62 75.92
CA ARG A 59 -9.95 -30.98 75.14
C ARG A 59 -11.33 -31.31 75.71
N ALA A 60 -11.55 -32.55 76.15
CA ALA A 60 -12.79 -32.96 76.80
C ALA A 60 -13.00 -32.27 78.15
N MET A 61 -11.93 -32.07 78.94
CA MET A 61 -11.98 -31.32 80.20
C MET A 61 -12.21 -29.83 79.97
N GLN A 62 -11.57 -29.23 78.98
CA GLN A 62 -11.80 -27.82 78.61
C GLN A 62 -13.24 -27.60 78.17
N THR A 63 -13.76 -28.44 77.28
CA THR A 63 -15.16 -28.36 76.81
C THR A 63 -16.16 -28.63 77.94
N ARG A 64 -15.89 -29.55 78.88
CA ARG A 64 -16.70 -29.74 80.09
C ARG A 64 -16.64 -28.54 81.03
N GLY A 65 -15.47 -27.95 81.26
CA GLY A 65 -15.31 -26.74 82.08
C GLY A 65 -16.03 -25.51 81.49
N LEU A 66 -16.18 -25.46 80.16
CA LEU A 66 -16.97 -24.47 79.43
C LEU A 66 -18.48 -24.75 79.46
N SER A 67 -18.91 -25.97 79.79
CA SER A 67 -20.31 -26.41 79.75
C SER A 67 -20.94 -26.59 81.14
N ASP A 68 -20.24 -26.22 82.21
CA ASP A 68 -20.76 -26.31 83.58
C ASP A 68 -21.81 -25.20 83.80
N PRO A 69 -23.04 -25.52 84.25
CA PRO A 69 -24.10 -24.52 84.41
C PRO A 69 -23.73 -23.48 85.47
N GLY A 70 -23.27 -22.31 85.04
CA GLY A 70 -22.89 -21.18 85.91
C GLY A 70 -21.52 -20.55 85.62
N VAL A 71 -20.69 -21.13 84.74
CA VAL A 71 -19.35 -20.58 84.40
C VAL A 71 -19.41 -19.53 83.28
N LEU A 72 -20.41 -19.61 82.40
CA LEU A 72 -20.70 -18.58 81.40
C LEU A 72 -21.76 -17.61 81.92
N ASP A 73 -21.35 -16.70 82.79
CA ASP A 73 -22.19 -15.54 83.16
C ASP A 73 -22.38 -14.62 81.95
N GLU A 74 -23.54 -13.95 81.86
CA GLU A 74 -23.91 -13.04 80.76
C GLU A 74 -22.86 -11.92 80.58
N ALA A 75 -22.30 -11.45 81.69
CA ALA A 75 -21.21 -10.48 81.70
C ALA A 75 -19.97 -11.00 80.94
N THR A 76 -19.53 -12.23 81.22
CA THR A 76 -18.33 -12.85 80.59
C THR A 76 -18.52 -13.07 79.09
N VAL A 77 -19.72 -13.50 78.67
CA VAL A 77 -20.05 -13.69 77.25
C VAL A 77 -20.00 -12.35 76.51
N THR A 78 -20.51 -11.28 77.12
CA THR A 78 -20.51 -9.95 76.51
C THR A 78 -19.08 -9.41 76.32
N THR A 79 -18.18 -9.63 77.28
CA THR A 79 -16.76 -9.25 77.16
C THR A 79 -16.06 -10.01 76.04
N LEU A 80 -16.21 -11.34 76.02
CA LEU A 80 -15.58 -12.18 74.99
C LEU A 80 -16.10 -11.84 73.58
N LEU A 81 -17.40 -11.57 73.45
CA LEU A 81 -17.99 -11.12 72.19
C LEU A 81 -17.49 -9.73 71.77
N GLY A 82 -17.33 -8.82 72.73
CA GLY A 82 -16.75 -7.48 72.51
C GLY A 82 -15.30 -7.53 72.04
N GLU A 83 -14.48 -8.38 72.67
CA GLU A 83 -13.09 -8.61 72.27
C GLU A 83 -13.00 -9.24 70.88
N GLU A 84 -13.83 -10.25 70.60
CA GLU A 84 -13.81 -10.91 69.29
C GLU A 84 -14.34 -9.99 68.18
N THR A 85 -15.37 -9.18 68.43
CA THR A 85 -15.83 -8.17 67.46
C THR A 85 -14.80 -7.09 67.21
N ALA A 86 -14.08 -6.62 68.24
CA ALA A 86 -12.96 -5.69 68.06
C ALA A 86 -11.83 -6.30 67.22
N ARG A 87 -11.52 -7.58 67.46
CA ARG A 87 -10.51 -8.34 66.69
C ARG A 87 -10.92 -8.48 65.22
N VAL A 88 -12.16 -8.88 64.94
CA VAL A 88 -12.70 -8.98 63.57
C VAL A 88 -12.67 -7.63 62.85
N LEU A 89 -13.07 -6.54 63.53
CA LEU A 89 -13.02 -5.20 62.95
C LEU A 89 -11.58 -4.75 62.64
N SER A 90 -10.61 -5.08 63.50
CA SER A 90 -9.20 -4.79 63.26
C SER A 90 -8.69 -5.51 62.02
N VAL A 91 -8.95 -6.82 61.91
CA VAL A 91 -8.57 -7.63 60.75
C VAL A 91 -9.24 -7.13 59.48
N ALA A 92 -10.54 -6.78 59.54
CA ALA A 92 -11.26 -6.23 58.40
C ALA A 92 -10.67 -4.88 57.93
N ARG A 93 -10.26 -4.00 58.86
CA ARG A 93 -9.60 -2.72 58.54
C ARG A 93 -8.23 -2.93 57.91
N GLU A 94 -7.42 -3.84 58.45
CA GLU A 94 -6.12 -4.20 57.87
C GLU A 94 -6.28 -4.78 56.47
N ALA A 95 -7.23 -5.72 56.28
CA ALA A 95 -7.53 -6.29 54.98
C ALA A 95 -7.98 -5.22 53.97
N ALA A 96 -8.87 -4.30 54.38
CA ALA A 96 -9.29 -3.19 53.54
C ALA A 96 -8.13 -2.24 53.18
N GLN A 97 -7.20 -2.01 54.10
CA GLN A 97 -6.00 -1.21 53.83
C GLN A 97 -5.07 -1.91 52.84
N GLN A 98 -4.84 -3.21 53.00
CA GLN A 98 -4.05 -4.00 52.05
C GLN A 98 -4.69 -4.03 50.66
N MET A 99 -6.02 -4.17 50.58
CA MET A 99 -6.75 -4.11 49.30
C MET A 99 -6.58 -2.74 48.62
N ARG A 100 -6.67 -1.64 49.38
CA ARG A 100 -6.43 -0.29 48.85
C ARG A 100 -5.01 -0.10 48.32
N MET A 101 -4.00 -0.55 49.06
CA MET A 101 -2.60 -0.47 48.62
C MET A 101 -2.37 -1.26 47.33
N ARG A 102 -2.82 -2.52 47.28
CA ARG A 102 -2.71 -3.36 46.07
C ARG A 102 -3.46 -2.76 44.87
N GLY A 103 -4.64 -2.18 45.14
CA GLY A 103 -5.42 -1.48 44.13
C GLY A 103 -4.67 -0.26 43.56
N ALA A 104 -4.08 0.56 44.43
CA ALA A 104 -3.26 1.70 44.02
C ALA A 104 -2.04 1.27 43.20
N GLU A 105 -1.28 0.28 43.66
CA GLU A 105 -0.12 -0.26 42.93
C GLU A 105 -0.50 -0.81 41.55
N THR A 106 -1.63 -1.52 41.47
CA THR A 106 -2.12 -2.06 40.20
C THR A 106 -2.56 -0.94 39.25
N ALA A 107 -3.26 0.07 39.76
CA ALA A 107 -3.66 1.24 38.96
C ALA A 107 -2.43 2.02 38.46
N GLU A 108 -1.45 2.27 39.30
CA GLU A 108 -0.20 2.94 38.90
C GLU A 108 0.60 2.15 37.88
N ARG A 109 0.63 0.82 38.01
CA ARG A 109 1.25 -0.06 37.01
C ARG A 109 0.51 0.04 35.67
N LEU A 110 -0.81 -0.09 35.68
CA LEU A 110 -1.64 0.02 34.46
C LEU A 110 -1.49 1.38 33.78
N VAL A 111 -1.45 2.48 34.54
CA VAL A 111 -1.25 3.82 33.96
C VAL A 111 0.14 3.94 33.32
N ARG A 112 1.19 3.42 33.96
CA ARG A 112 2.55 3.43 33.39
C ARG A 112 2.64 2.59 32.12
N GLU A 113 2.09 1.37 32.14
CA GLU A 113 2.04 0.49 30.98
C GLU A 113 1.26 1.14 29.84
N ALA A 114 0.07 1.66 30.09
CA ALA A 114 -0.74 2.34 29.08
C ALA A 114 -0.03 3.58 28.51
N THR A 115 0.64 4.36 29.35
CA THR A 115 1.41 5.54 28.89
C THR A 115 2.58 5.13 28.01
N SER A 116 3.29 4.06 28.38
CA SER A 116 4.39 3.51 27.59
C SER A 116 3.91 2.96 26.24
N GLU A 117 2.80 2.22 26.22
CA GLU A 117 2.21 1.70 24.99
C GLU A 117 1.72 2.84 24.08
N VAL A 118 1.07 3.87 24.62
CA VAL A 118 0.66 5.05 23.84
C VAL A 118 1.87 5.78 23.26
N ALA A 119 2.97 5.91 24.02
CA ALA A 119 4.20 6.50 23.51
C ALA A 119 4.78 5.67 22.34
N ARG A 120 4.84 4.35 22.47
CA ARG A 120 5.31 3.46 21.40
C ARG A 120 4.42 3.55 20.16
N LEU A 121 3.10 3.50 20.33
CA LEU A 121 2.15 3.62 19.22
C LEU A 121 2.25 4.97 18.50
N ARG A 122 2.54 6.06 19.22
CA ARG A 122 2.78 7.37 18.60
C ARG A 122 4.05 7.38 17.76
N GLU A 123 5.15 6.86 18.30
CA GLU A 123 6.41 6.76 17.56
C GLU A 123 6.28 5.88 16.31
N GLU A 124 5.62 4.72 16.43
CA GLU A 124 5.33 3.86 15.28
C GLU A 124 4.48 4.58 14.22
N ALA A 125 3.45 5.32 14.65
CA ALA A 125 2.59 6.09 13.76
C ALA A 125 3.33 7.25 13.08
N GLU A 126 4.23 7.93 13.79
CA GLU A 126 5.07 9.01 13.24
C GLU A 126 6.02 8.46 12.16
N ILE A 127 6.73 7.37 12.46
CA ILE A 127 7.62 6.72 11.48
C ILE A 127 6.86 6.27 10.24
N GLU A 128 5.69 5.66 10.41
CA GLU A 128 4.86 5.23 9.29
C GLU A 128 4.32 6.43 8.48
N ASN A 129 3.95 7.53 9.15
CA ASN A 129 3.52 8.74 8.48
C ASN A 129 4.65 9.36 7.65
N GLU A 130 5.85 9.43 8.22
CA GLU A 130 7.05 9.91 7.53
C GLU A 130 7.39 9.06 6.30
N ARG A 131 7.34 7.74 6.42
CA ARG A 131 7.53 6.82 5.28
C ARG A 131 6.51 7.07 4.18
N ARG A 132 5.22 7.06 4.51
CA ARG A 132 4.16 7.31 3.51
C ARG A 132 4.30 8.67 2.85
N ARG A 133 4.74 9.69 3.59
CA ARG A 133 4.98 11.02 3.04
C ARG A 133 6.18 11.04 2.11
N SER A 134 7.26 10.33 2.45
CA SER A 134 8.44 10.18 1.58
C SER A 134 8.06 9.47 0.29
N ASP A 135 7.40 8.31 0.38
CA ASP A 135 6.98 7.52 -0.78
C ASP A 135 6.07 8.34 -1.69
N ALA A 136 5.09 9.07 -1.13
CA ALA A 136 4.21 9.94 -1.91
C ALA A 136 4.93 11.11 -2.60
N LEU A 137 6.01 11.64 -1.99
CA LEU A 137 6.82 12.68 -2.60
C LEU A 137 7.65 12.13 -3.75
N ASP A 138 8.27 10.97 -3.56
CA ASP A 138 9.09 10.30 -4.59
C ASP A 138 8.22 9.91 -5.80
N ASP A 139 7.03 9.35 -5.55
CA ASP A 139 6.05 9.02 -6.59
C ASP A 139 5.63 10.28 -7.35
N SER A 140 5.27 11.35 -6.63
CA SER A 140 4.89 12.62 -7.27
C SER A 140 6.02 13.23 -8.08
N GLU A 141 7.26 13.16 -7.62
CA GLU A 141 8.43 13.65 -8.37
C GLU A 141 8.65 12.82 -9.64
N SER A 142 8.50 11.50 -9.54
CA SER A 142 8.61 10.60 -10.69
C SER A 142 7.54 10.87 -11.76
N GLU A 143 6.29 11.14 -11.36
CA GLU A 143 5.20 11.49 -12.27
C GLU A 143 5.44 12.84 -12.95
N ILE A 144 5.95 13.83 -12.21
CA ILE A 144 6.29 15.15 -12.76
C ILE A 144 7.42 15.03 -13.79
N GLU A 145 8.47 14.25 -13.50
CA GLU A 145 9.55 14.05 -14.45
C GLU A 145 9.11 13.28 -15.70
N LEU A 146 8.26 12.26 -15.55
CA LEU A 146 7.65 11.57 -16.69
C LEU A 146 6.82 12.52 -17.56
N ALA A 147 5.98 13.35 -16.94
CA ALA A 147 5.16 14.34 -17.66
C ALA A 147 6.03 15.39 -18.37
N LYS A 148 7.12 15.84 -17.74
CA LYS A 148 8.10 16.75 -18.38
C LYS A 148 8.77 16.09 -19.58
N GLN A 149 9.17 14.82 -19.47
CA GLN A 149 9.78 14.08 -20.57
C GLN A 149 8.79 13.96 -21.74
N GLN A 150 7.57 13.50 -21.49
CA GLN A 150 6.52 13.40 -22.50
C GLN A 150 6.23 14.75 -23.16
N GLY A 151 6.18 15.84 -22.37
CA GLY A 151 6.02 17.19 -22.90
C GLY A 151 7.15 17.60 -23.84
N ARG A 152 8.40 17.27 -23.51
CA ARG A 152 9.56 17.54 -24.38
C ARG A 152 9.50 16.73 -25.66
N GLU A 153 9.17 15.44 -25.58
CA GLU A 153 9.01 14.56 -26.74
C GLU A 153 7.92 15.08 -27.68
N MET A 154 6.75 15.42 -27.14
CA MET A 154 5.64 15.99 -27.93
C MET A 154 6.03 17.31 -28.62
N ILE A 155 6.77 18.20 -27.94
CA ILE A 155 7.26 19.44 -28.56
C ILE A 155 8.25 19.14 -29.69
N ASN A 156 9.16 18.18 -29.50
CA ASN A 156 10.12 17.78 -30.52
C ASN A 156 9.42 17.18 -31.74
N GLU A 157 8.43 16.33 -31.53
CA GLU A 157 7.60 15.77 -32.60
C GLU A 157 6.83 16.85 -33.36
N ALA A 158 6.19 17.79 -32.64
CA ALA A 158 5.49 18.90 -33.24
C ALA A 158 6.42 19.80 -34.07
N ARG A 159 7.65 20.05 -33.59
CA ARG A 159 8.68 20.79 -34.35
C ARG A 159 9.08 20.05 -35.62
N ALA A 160 9.36 18.75 -35.53
CA ALA A 160 9.73 17.92 -36.66
C ALA A 160 8.59 17.84 -37.70
N TYR A 161 7.34 17.72 -37.25
CA TYR A 161 6.17 17.74 -38.11
C TYR A 161 6.01 19.09 -38.81
N LYS A 162 6.15 20.20 -38.08
CA LYS A 162 6.11 21.55 -38.64
C LYS A 162 7.19 21.75 -39.71
N GLU A 163 8.42 21.32 -39.46
CA GLU A 163 9.53 21.44 -40.41
C GLU A 163 9.26 20.66 -41.70
N LYS A 164 8.77 19.42 -41.58
CA LYS A 164 8.34 18.61 -42.73
C LYS A 164 7.24 19.31 -43.52
N MET A 165 6.22 19.83 -42.84
CA MET A 165 5.12 20.57 -43.47
C MET A 165 5.60 21.83 -44.19
N LEU A 166 6.48 22.62 -43.58
CA LEU A 166 7.05 23.81 -44.21
C LEU A 166 7.88 23.45 -45.44
N THR A 167 8.65 22.37 -45.38
CA THR A 167 9.43 21.87 -46.52
C THR A 167 8.52 21.43 -47.67
N GLU A 168 7.46 20.69 -47.37
CA GLU A 168 6.48 20.26 -48.37
C GLU A 168 5.71 21.45 -48.97
N LEU A 169 5.31 22.42 -48.15
CA LEU A 169 4.66 23.65 -48.62
C LEU A 169 5.60 24.48 -49.52
N ALA A 170 6.89 24.58 -49.16
CA ALA A 170 7.88 25.27 -49.98
C ALA A 170 8.05 24.57 -51.34
N ARG A 171 8.10 23.23 -51.35
CA ARG A 171 8.15 22.43 -52.57
C ARG A 171 6.91 22.65 -53.44
N ARG A 172 5.70 22.59 -52.87
CA ARG A 172 4.45 22.84 -53.60
C ARG A 172 4.38 24.24 -54.18
N ARG A 173 4.83 25.25 -53.42
CA ARG A 173 4.90 26.64 -53.89
C ARG A 173 5.84 26.76 -55.09
N GLU A 174 6.99 26.11 -55.06
CA GLU A 174 7.94 26.14 -56.18
C GLU A 174 7.39 25.47 -57.43
N LEU A 175 6.74 24.31 -57.26
CA LEU A 175 6.07 23.61 -58.35
C LEU A 175 4.94 24.46 -58.98
N ALA A 176 4.15 25.14 -58.15
CA ALA A 176 3.11 26.06 -58.61
C ALA A 176 3.70 27.26 -59.36
N LYS A 177 4.83 27.83 -58.91
CA LYS A 177 5.53 28.89 -59.65
C LYS A 177 5.99 28.43 -61.02
N GLN A 178 6.62 27.25 -61.11
CA GLN A 178 7.04 26.66 -62.38
C GLN A 178 5.86 26.43 -63.33
N GLN A 179 4.72 25.97 -62.81
CA GLN A 179 3.48 25.84 -63.59
C GLN A 179 2.98 27.19 -64.11
N ILE A 180 3.00 28.24 -63.29
CA ILE A 180 2.62 29.60 -63.71
C ILE A 180 3.57 30.12 -64.80
N GLU A 181 4.88 29.95 -64.63
CA GLU A 181 5.87 30.35 -65.64
C GLU A 181 5.65 29.61 -66.97
N GLN A 182 5.33 28.32 -66.92
CA GLN A 182 5.00 27.53 -68.10
C GLN A 182 3.72 28.06 -68.79
N LEU A 183 2.67 28.35 -68.02
CA LEU A 183 1.42 28.93 -68.55
C LEU A 183 1.65 30.30 -69.19
N VAL A 184 2.52 31.14 -68.61
CA VAL A 184 2.90 32.44 -69.20
C VAL A 184 3.61 32.25 -70.54
N ARG A 185 4.59 31.33 -70.61
CA ARG A 185 5.28 31.02 -71.88
C ARG A 185 4.33 30.48 -72.94
N ASP A 186 3.40 29.60 -72.55
CA ASP A 186 2.42 29.03 -73.48
C ASP A 186 1.41 30.09 -73.95
N ARG A 187 0.97 31.00 -73.07
CA ARG A 187 0.20 32.20 -73.44
C ARG A 187 0.95 33.04 -74.47
N ASP A 188 2.21 33.37 -74.22
CA ASP A 188 2.98 34.25 -75.12
C ASP A 188 3.19 33.60 -76.50
N ARG A 189 3.37 32.26 -76.54
CA ARG A 189 3.39 31.47 -77.79
C ARG A 189 2.07 31.54 -78.54
N LEU A 190 0.94 31.38 -77.85
CA LEU A 190 -0.40 31.50 -78.43
C LEU A 190 -0.65 32.91 -78.97
N MET A 191 -0.28 33.94 -78.22
CA MET A 191 -0.39 35.34 -78.67
C MET A 191 0.42 35.57 -79.95
N SER A 192 1.67 35.10 -79.98
CA SER A 192 2.52 35.22 -81.17
C SER A 192 1.95 34.46 -82.38
N ALA A 193 1.32 33.30 -82.17
CA ALA A 193 0.67 32.53 -83.22
C ALA A 193 -0.59 33.24 -83.75
N PHE A 194 -1.39 33.83 -82.85
CA PHE A 194 -2.56 34.61 -83.21
C PHE A 194 -2.19 35.88 -83.97
N GLU A 195 -1.15 36.59 -83.56
CA GLU A 195 -0.63 37.76 -84.28
C GLU A 195 -0.17 37.40 -85.70
N ARG A 196 0.54 36.28 -85.88
CA ARG A 196 0.90 35.78 -87.21
C ARG A 196 -0.32 35.42 -88.06
N ALA A 197 -1.31 34.74 -87.49
CA ALA A 197 -2.54 34.40 -88.19
C ALA A 197 -3.32 35.66 -88.61
N ARG A 198 -3.34 36.69 -87.75
CA ARG A 198 -3.93 37.99 -88.05
C ARG A 198 -3.19 38.71 -89.19
N LEU A 199 -1.86 38.73 -89.17
CA LEU A 199 -1.07 39.32 -90.26
C LEU A 199 -1.35 38.59 -91.58
N ALA A 200 -1.30 37.25 -91.58
CA ALA A 200 -1.63 36.46 -92.78
C ALA A 200 -3.06 36.69 -93.27
N ALA A 201 -4.05 36.84 -92.37
CA ALA A 201 -5.42 37.18 -92.76
C ALA A 201 -5.53 38.60 -93.34
N ASN A 202 -4.78 39.56 -92.80
CA ASN A 202 -4.70 40.91 -93.36
C ASN A 202 -4.05 40.91 -94.75
N ASP A 203 -3.00 40.12 -94.96
CA ASP A 203 -2.35 39.96 -96.25
C ASP A 203 -3.35 39.38 -97.28
N VAL A 204 -4.08 38.31 -96.92
CA VAL A 204 -5.15 37.74 -97.78
C VAL A 204 -6.25 38.75 -98.08
N MET A 205 -6.65 39.59 -97.12
CA MET A 205 -7.63 40.66 -97.37
C MET A 205 -7.06 41.72 -98.33
N GLY A 206 -5.78 42.07 -98.20
CA GLY A 206 -5.07 42.94 -99.13
C GLY A 206 -5.06 42.38 -100.56
N ASP A 207 -4.64 41.13 -100.71
CA ASP A 207 -4.62 40.41 -101.99
C ASP A 207 -6.02 40.37 -102.64
N LEU A 208 -7.08 40.16 -101.85
CA LEU A 208 -8.47 40.19 -102.34
C LEU A 208 -8.89 41.60 -102.78
N THR A 209 -8.51 42.65 -102.06
CA THR A 209 -8.81 44.03 -102.50
C THR A 209 -8.05 44.41 -103.77
N GLU A 210 -6.79 44.02 -103.91
CA GLU A 210 -6.03 44.21 -105.16
C GLU A 210 -6.66 43.42 -106.32
N PHE A 211 -7.12 42.19 -106.07
CA PHE A 211 -7.85 41.41 -107.05
C PHE A 211 -9.17 42.07 -107.45
N ASP A 212 -9.95 42.59 -106.50
CA ASP A 212 -11.21 43.29 -106.77
C ASP A 212 -10.99 44.58 -107.56
N GLU A 213 -9.94 45.35 -107.25
CA GLU A 213 -9.53 46.53 -108.03
C GLU A 213 -9.11 46.11 -109.46
N ALA A 214 -8.27 45.08 -109.60
CA ALA A 214 -7.87 44.55 -110.91
C ALA A 214 -9.06 43.99 -111.72
N ALA A 215 -10.03 43.35 -111.06
CA ALA A 215 -11.26 42.87 -111.67
C ALA A 215 -12.19 44.03 -112.07
N GLY A 216 -12.21 45.12 -111.29
CA GLY A 216 -12.87 46.38 -111.61
C GLY A 216 -12.27 47.05 -112.85
N ASP A 217 -10.95 47.18 -112.89
CA ASP A 217 -10.20 47.70 -114.04
C ASP A 217 -10.43 46.85 -115.30
N LEU A 218 -10.44 45.52 -115.15
CA LEU A 218 -10.76 44.61 -116.24
C LEU A 218 -12.19 44.80 -116.74
N ARG A 219 -13.18 44.98 -115.84
CA ARG A 219 -14.56 45.30 -116.22
C ARG A 219 -14.68 46.64 -116.92
N GLN A 220 -13.92 47.65 -116.50
CA GLN A 220 -13.93 48.97 -117.11
C GLN A 220 -13.23 48.98 -118.49
N ALA A 221 -12.32 48.02 -118.73
CA ALA A 221 -11.65 47.81 -120.01
C ALA A 221 -12.44 46.92 -121.00
N ILE A 222 -13.54 46.26 -120.58
CA ILE A 222 -14.40 45.46 -121.47
C ILE A 222 -15.56 46.33 -122.01
N PRO A 223 -15.68 46.54 -123.33
CA PRO A 223 -16.80 47.28 -123.91
C PRO A 223 -18.11 46.48 -123.83
N GLU A 224 -19.25 47.15 -123.61
CA GLU A 224 -20.59 46.54 -123.65
C GLU A 224 -20.81 45.80 -124.98
N GLY A 225 -20.95 44.47 -124.93
CA GLY A 225 -21.34 43.68 -126.10
C GLY A 225 -20.67 42.31 -126.30
N VAL A 226 -19.74 41.87 -125.45
CA VAL A 226 -19.15 40.52 -125.57
C VAL A 226 -19.15 39.82 -124.20
N VAL A 227 -20.27 39.22 -123.85
CA VAL A 227 -20.34 38.19 -122.81
C VAL A 227 -20.84 36.91 -123.47
N ASP A 228 -19.94 35.95 -123.68
CA ASP A 228 -20.31 34.58 -124.05
C ASP A 228 -20.84 33.87 -122.79
N GLN A 229 -22.10 33.43 -122.85
CA GLN A 229 -22.86 32.85 -121.73
C GLN A 229 -22.52 31.38 -121.41
N THR A 230 -21.37 30.85 -121.84
CA THR A 230 -21.12 29.39 -121.77
C THR A 230 -19.99 28.92 -120.85
N LEU A 231 -19.51 29.74 -119.92
CA LEU A 231 -18.64 29.27 -118.82
C LEU A 231 -19.45 29.02 -117.54
N HIS A 232 -20.08 27.85 -117.49
CA HIS A 232 -20.53 27.25 -116.23
C HIS A 232 -19.33 26.63 -115.51
N ASN A 233 -18.68 27.40 -114.65
CA ASN A 233 -17.97 26.84 -113.51
C ASN A 233 -17.93 27.87 -112.38
N VAL A 234 -19.11 28.14 -111.82
CA VAL A 234 -19.22 28.74 -110.50
C VAL A 234 -19.17 27.58 -109.49
N VAL A 235 -18.00 27.36 -108.88
CA VAL A 235 -17.98 26.67 -107.59
C VAL A 235 -18.55 27.66 -106.58
N LEU A 236 -19.84 27.50 -106.28
CA LEU A 236 -20.49 28.13 -105.14
C LEU A 236 -19.78 27.61 -103.88
N PHE A 237 -18.91 28.44 -103.30
CA PHE A 237 -18.48 28.23 -101.92
C PHE A 237 -19.67 28.52 -101.02
N ASP A 238 -20.27 27.44 -100.52
CA ASP A 238 -21.34 27.47 -99.55
C ASP A 238 -20.82 28.08 -98.24
N ARG A 239 -21.34 29.25 -97.88
CA ARG A 239 -21.05 29.92 -96.61
C ARG A 239 -22.03 29.42 -95.55
N GLU A 240 -21.80 28.24 -94.97
CA GLU A 240 -22.36 27.91 -93.66
C GLU A 240 -21.44 26.97 -92.87
N LYS A 241 -20.71 27.53 -91.90
CA LYS A 241 -20.62 27.09 -90.49
C LYS A 241 -19.71 28.00 -89.67
#